data_AF-A0A1J4VMV8-F1
#
_entry.id   AF-A0A1J4VMV8-F1
#
_cell.length_a   1.000
_cell.length_b   1.000
_cell.length_c   1.000
_cell.angle_alpha   90.00
_cell.angle_beta   90.00
_cell.angle_gamma   90.00
#
_symmetry.space_group_name_H-M   'P 1'
#
loop_
_entity.id
_entity.type
_entity.pdbx_description
1 polymer ?
#
loop_
_entity_poly.entity_id
_entity_poly.type
_entity_poly.pdbx_seq_one_letter_code
_entity_poly.pdbx_strand_id
1 'polypeptide(L)'
;MLRRSGFTLLELMIVVIIIGILSTIALPQFSGMVEKAKSSEAISILGSLRTSGQIYYLEVSQFPGSGWITSEALMASDLGIDVSSSSDWNFSIVTADTVDALLPRYQALRDGSAYAGQTIVLSASGQWTGNHSLRPKQ
;
A
#
# COMPACT_ATOMS: atom_id res chain seq x y z
N MET A 1 -9.81 -60.80 0.53
CA MET A 1 -9.80 -59.63 1.44
C MET A 1 -8.57 -58.79 1.10
N LEU A 2 -8.76 -57.59 0.58
CA LEU A 2 -7.66 -56.67 0.27
C LEU A 2 -7.09 -56.12 1.59
N ARG A 3 -5.81 -56.39 1.87
CA ARG A 3 -5.10 -55.82 3.02
C ARG A 3 -5.02 -54.30 2.83
N ARG A 4 -5.62 -53.53 3.74
CA ARG A 4 -5.39 -52.09 3.82
C ARG A 4 -3.97 -51.87 4.34
N SER A 5 -3.09 -51.38 3.49
CA SER A 5 -1.77 -50.91 3.90
C SER A 5 -1.94 -49.62 4.70
N GLY A 6 -1.52 -49.62 5.97
CA GLY A 6 -1.45 -48.41 6.79
C GLY A 6 -0.16 -47.65 6.51
N PHE A 7 -0.19 -46.33 6.69
CA PHE A 7 1.00 -45.47 6.63
C PHE A 7 1.97 -45.83 7.75
N THR A 8 3.28 -45.83 7.48
CA THR A 8 4.29 -46.08 8.51
C THR A 8 4.56 -44.82 9.34
N LEU A 9 4.88 -44.98 10.62
CA LEU A 9 5.31 -43.86 11.48
C LEU A 9 6.56 -43.17 10.91
N LEU A 10 7.44 -43.94 10.28
CA LEU A 10 8.67 -43.44 9.70
C LEU A 10 8.40 -42.54 8.47
N GLU A 11 7.44 -42.92 7.62
CA GLU A 11 6.99 -42.07 6.51
C GLU A 11 6.40 -40.74 7.01
N LEU A 12 5.67 -40.76 8.12
CA LEU A 12 5.13 -39.51 8.66
C LEU A 12 6.24 -38.65 9.31
N MET A 13 7.22 -39.25 9.98
CA MET A 13 8.33 -38.51 10.58
C MET A 13 9.19 -37.80 9.54
N ILE A 14 9.58 -38.49 8.45
CA ILE A 14 10.40 -37.85 7.41
C ILE A 14 9.65 -36.71 6.71
N VAL A 15 8.33 -36.84 6.52
CA VAL A 15 7.50 -35.79 5.93
C VAL A 15 7.48 -34.53 6.80
N VAL A 16 7.28 -34.67 8.12
CA VAL A 16 7.27 -33.52 9.03
C VAL A 16 8.64 -32.85 9.10
N ILE A 17 9.74 -33.63 9.07
CA ILE A 17 11.11 -33.09 9.02
C ILE A 17 11.33 -32.28 7.74
N ILE A 18 10.96 -32.82 6.58
CA ILE A 18 11.12 -32.13 5.29
C ILE A 18 10.29 -30.83 5.27
N ILE A 19 9.03 -30.88 5.72
CA ILE A 19 8.17 -29.68 5.79
C ILE A 19 8.79 -28.64 6.73
N GLY A 20 9.33 -29.03 7.89
CA GLY A 20 9.98 -28.11 8.83
C GLY A 20 11.18 -27.37 8.22
N ILE A 21 12.01 -28.06 7.44
CA ILE A 21 13.16 -27.45 6.74
C ILE A 21 12.66 -26.46 5.68
N LEU A 22 11.68 -26.87 4.86
CA LEU A 22 11.15 -26.03 3.78
C LEU A 22 10.43 -24.78 4.31
N SER A 23 9.66 -24.90 5.40
CA SER A 23 8.92 -23.78 6.00
C SER A 23 9.83 -22.63 6.46
N THR A 24 11.03 -22.95 6.94
CA THR A 24 11.99 -21.94 7.42
C THR A 24 12.49 -21.03 6.29
N ILE A 25 12.64 -21.57 5.07
CA ILE A 25 13.10 -20.82 3.90
C ILE A 25 11.93 -20.02 3.26
N ALA A 26 10.71 -20.57 3.28
CA ALA A 26 9.57 -20.00 2.59
C ALA A 26 8.98 -18.74 3.25
N LEU A 27 8.95 -18.68 4.59
CA LEU A 27 8.34 -17.58 5.34
C LEU A 27 8.96 -16.18 5.09
N PRO A 28 10.31 -16.00 5.12
CA PRO A 28 10.89 -14.68 4.88
C PRO A 28 10.64 -14.18 3.45
N GLN A 29 10.64 -15.08 2.46
CA GLN A 29 10.36 -14.72 1.07
C GLN A 29 8.90 -14.25 0.88
N PHE A 30 7.95 -14.90 1.55
CA PHE A 30 6.53 -14.55 1.46
C PHE A 30 6.24 -13.13 1.96
N SER A 31 6.86 -12.74 3.08
CA SER A 31 6.66 -11.41 3.68
C SER A 31 7.06 -10.26 2.72
N GLY A 32 8.18 -10.42 2.00
CA GLY A 32 8.63 -9.43 1.02
C GLY A 32 7.73 -9.34 -0.21
N MET A 33 7.14 -10.46 -0.66
CA MET A 33 6.18 -10.46 -1.77
C MET A 33 4.87 -9.74 -1.40
N VAL A 34 4.38 -9.97 -0.18
CA VAL A 34 3.19 -9.29 0.34
C VAL A 34 3.43 -7.78 0.43
N GLU A 35 4.60 -7.35 0.94
CA GLU A 35 4.92 -5.92 1.01
C GLU A 35 5.00 -5.27 -0.38
N LYS A 36 5.56 -5.98 -1.37
CA LYS A 36 5.60 -5.49 -2.75
C LYS A 36 4.19 -5.34 -3.35
N ALA A 37 3.29 -6.29 -3.10
CA ALA A 37 1.91 -6.21 -3.53
C ALA A 37 1.19 -5.01 -2.89
N LYS A 38 1.30 -4.85 -1.56
CA LYS A 38 0.70 -3.73 -0.81
C LYS A 38 1.28 -2.38 -1.22
N SER A 39 2.58 -2.30 -1.50
CA SER A 39 3.22 -1.08 -2.02
C SER A 39 2.71 -0.73 -3.42
N SER A 40 2.52 -1.73 -4.29
CA SER A 40 1.97 -1.53 -5.64
C SER A 40 0.53 -1.00 -5.59
N GLU A 41 -0.28 -1.47 -4.65
CA GLU A 41 -1.62 -0.96 -4.40
C GLU A 41 -1.59 0.52 -3.99
N ALA A 42 -0.76 0.89 -3.01
CA ALA A 42 -0.61 2.27 -2.59
C ALA A 42 -0.15 3.21 -3.71
N ILE A 43 0.79 2.76 -4.55
CA ILE A 43 1.25 3.50 -5.74
C ILE A 43 0.08 3.74 -6.71
N SER A 44 -0.77 2.72 -6.93
CA SER A 44 -1.95 2.85 -7.79
C SER A 44 -2.94 3.87 -7.23
N ILE A 45 -3.24 3.79 -5.93
CA ILE A 45 -4.15 4.72 -5.24
C ILE A 45 -3.62 6.15 -5.32
N LEU A 46 -2.32 6.37 -5.11
CA LEU A 46 -1.70 7.70 -5.24
C LEU A 46 -1.84 8.26 -6.67
N GLY A 47 -1.72 7.41 -7.69
CA GLY A 47 -1.97 7.80 -9.08
C GLY A 47 -3.42 8.22 -9.34
N SER A 48 -4.37 7.48 -8.78
CA SER A 48 -5.79 7.85 -8.83
C SER A 48 -6.04 9.17 -8.11
N LEU A 49 -5.50 9.35 -6.89
CA LEU A 49 -5.65 10.58 -6.10
C LEU A 49 -5.11 11.81 -6.85
N ARG A 50 -3.96 11.66 -7.51
CA ARG A 50 -3.43 12.71 -8.37
C ARG A 50 -4.38 13.08 -9.50
N THR A 51 -4.93 12.08 -10.16
CA THR A 51 -5.84 12.28 -11.30
C THR A 51 -7.14 12.93 -10.84
N SER A 52 -7.77 12.42 -9.78
CA SER A 52 -8.97 13.03 -9.19
C SER A 52 -8.73 14.45 -8.70
N GLY A 53 -7.59 14.71 -8.04
CA GLY A 53 -7.25 16.06 -7.59
C GLY A 53 -7.02 17.04 -8.75
N GLN A 54 -6.56 16.57 -9.90
CA GLN A 54 -6.48 17.38 -11.12
C GLN A 54 -7.85 17.68 -11.71
N ILE A 55 -8.75 16.68 -11.76
CA ILE A 55 -10.13 16.85 -12.22
C ILE A 55 -10.85 17.86 -11.32
N TYR A 56 -10.75 17.71 -10.00
CA TYR A 56 -11.32 18.64 -9.03
C TYR A 56 -10.83 20.08 -9.25
N TYR A 57 -9.54 20.26 -9.53
CA TYR A 57 -8.99 21.58 -9.86
C TYR A 57 -9.58 22.16 -11.15
N LEU A 58 -9.86 21.34 -12.17
CA LEU A 58 -10.48 21.82 -13.41
C LEU A 58 -11.94 22.27 -13.19
N GLU A 59 -12.64 21.69 -12.23
CA GLU A 59 -14.03 22.01 -11.93
C GLU A 59 -14.17 23.22 -10.98
N VAL A 60 -13.36 23.26 -9.92
CA VAL A 60 -13.51 24.22 -8.82
C VAL A 60 -12.40 25.29 -8.83
N SER A 61 -11.42 25.21 -9.74
CA SER A 61 -10.25 26.10 -9.83
C SER A 61 -9.39 26.17 -8.55
N GLN A 62 -9.53 25.18 -7.68
CA GLN A 62 -8.79 25.04 -6.43
C GLN A 62 -8.47 23.56 -6.20
N PHE A 63 -7.37 23.27 -5.52
CA PHE A 63 -7.07 21.89 -5.12
C PHE A 63 -7.89 21.50 -3.88
N PRO A 64 -8.14 20.19 -3.68
CA PRO A 64 -8.73 19.72 -2.44
C PRO A 64 -7.85 20.12 -1.25
N GLY A 65 -8.49 20.41 -0.11
CA GLY A 65 -7.81 20.83 1.12
C GLY A 65 -6.77 19.81 1.60
N SER A 66 -5.81 20.27 2.40
CA SER A 66 -4.84 19.40 3.04
C SER A 66 -5.49 18.57 4.16
N GLY A 67 -5.11 17.32 4.27
CA GLY A 67 -5.60 16.45 5.32
C GLY A 67 -5.45 14.97 5.03
N TRP A 68 -5.64 14.18 6.08
CA TRP A 68 -5.78 12.74 5.98
C TRP A 68 -7.12 12.40 5.31
N ILE A 69 -7.05 11.47 4.37
CA ILE A 69 -8.21 10.97 3.65
C ILE A 69 -8.81 9.86 4.52
N THR A 70 -9.88 10.19 5.23
CA THR A 70 -10.74 9.22 5.91
C THR A 70 -11.94 8.90 5.03
N SER A 71 -12.65 7.82 5.30
CA SER A 71 -13.92 7.46 4.63
C SER A 71 -14.94 8.60 4.66
N GLU A 72 -14.91 9.44 5.70
CA GLU A 72 -15.74 10.64 5.84
C GLU A 72 -15.22 11.81 5.01
N ALA A 73 -13.90 11.96 4.86
CA ALA A 73 -13.28 13.00 4.03
C ALA A 73 -13.49 12.75 2.52
N LEU A 74 -13.56 11.49 2.09
CA LEU A 74 -13.80 11.09 0.70
C LEU A 74 -15.18 11.53 0.18
N MET A 75 -16.19 11.51 1.07
CA MET A 75 -17.53 12.01 0.78
C MET A 75 -17.57 13.55 0.73
N ALA A 76 -16.65 14.22 1.44
CA ALA A 76 -16.57 15.68 1.50
C ALA A 76 -15.71 16.30 0.38
N SER A 77 -14.76 15.54 -0.19
CA SER A 77 -13.82 16.02 -1.20
C SER A 77 -14.24 15.74 -2.65
N ASP A 78 -15.31 14.97 -2.88
CA ASP A 78 -15.82 14.59 -4.22
C ASP A 78 -14.75 13.98 -5.15
N LEU A 79 -13.77 13.28 -4.58
CA LEU A 79 -12.67 12.70 -5.37
C LEU A 79 -13.01 11.33 -5.96
N GLY A 80 -14.15 10.75 -5.57
CA GLY A 80 -14.67 9.47 -6.08
C GLY A 80 -13.79 8.24 -5.82
N ILE A 81 -12.81 8.34 -4.92
CA ILE A 81 -11.87 7.27 -4.60
C ILE A 81 -12.24 6.66 -3.25
N ASP A 82 -12.33 5.34 -3.19
CA ASP A 82 -12.43 4.63 -1.91
C ASP A 82 -11.04 4.17 -1.47
N VAL A 83 -10.60 4.63 -0.29
CA VAL A 83 -9.32 4.25 0.32
C VAL A 83 -9.51 3.31 1.52
N SER A 84 -10.76 3.06 1.91
CA SER A 84 -11.11 2.29 3.10
C SER A 84 -10.73 0.81 3.04
N SER A 85 -10.42 0.29 1.85
CA SER A 85 -9.93 -1.07 1.66
C SER A 85 -8.47 -1.27 2.07
N SER A 86 -7.71 -0.19 2.26
CA SER A 86 -6.30 -0.29 2.63
C SER A 86 -6.13 -0.27 4.15
N SER A 87 -5.95 -1.44 4.77
CA SER A 87 -5.71 -1.53 6.22
C SER A 87 -4.30 -1.13 6.65
N ASP A 88 -3.36 -1.06 5.71
CA ASP A 88 -1.93 -0.88 6.01
C ASP A 88 -1.35 0.44 5.48
N TRP A 89 -2.12 1.24 4.76
CA TRP A 89 -1.69 2.53 4.25
C TRP A 89 -2.73 3.60 4.57
N ASN A 90 -2.26 4.69 5.16
CA ASN A 90 -3.03 5.90 5.37
C ASN A 90 -2.68 6.91 4.28
N PHE A 91 -3.66 7.56 3.66
CA PHE A 91 -3.44 8.48 2.55
C PHE A 91 -3.75 9.92 2.97
N SER A 92 -3.02 10.88 2.41
CA SER A 92 -3.27 12.30 2.64
C SER A 92 -2.94 13.14 1.42
N ILE A 93 -3.65 14.27 1.31
CA ILE A 93 -3.29 15.36 0.42
C ILE A 93 -2.61 16.42 1.28
N VAL A 94 -1.46 16.91 0.83
CA VAL A 94 -0.77 18.02 1.51
C VAL A 94 -0.64 19.16 0.51
N THR A 95 -1.43 20.20 0.71
CA THR A 95 -1.24 21.51 0.12
C THR A 95 -0.37 22.35 1.05
N ALA A 96 0.45 23.23 0.51
CA ALA A 96 1.21 24.15 1.35
C ALA A 96 0.26 25.22 1.92
N ASP A 97 0.36 25.49 3.23
CA ASP A 97 -0.43 26.53 3.92
C ASP A 97 -0.10 27.96 3.48
N THR A 98 0.92 28.14 2.64
CA THR A 98 1.25 29.41 2.02
C THR A 98 0.61 29.47 0.65
N VAL A 99 -0.18 30.53 0.41
CA VAL A 99 -0.97 30.85 -0.79
C VAL A 99 -0.19 30.72 -2.13
N ASP A 100 1.14 30.61 -2.09
CA ASP A 100 2.05 30.62 -3.25
C ASP A 100 2.88 29.33 -3.50
N ALA A 101 2.48 28.18 -2.96
CA ALA A 101 3.07 26.89 -3.38
C ALA A 101 1.99 26.00 -4.05
N LEU A 102 1.84 26.24 -5.35
CA LEU A 102 0.68 26.04 -6.22
C LEU A 102 0.29 24.60 -6.60
N LEU A 103 0.86 23.56 -5.99
CA LEU A 103 0.60 22.18 -6.41
C LEU A 103 0.57 21.21 -5.22
N PRO A 104 -0.47 20.36 -5.09
CA PRO A 104 -0.57 19.40 -3.99
C PRO A 104 0.49 18.30 -4.13
N ARG A 105 0.81 17.68 -3.00
CA ARG A 105 1.44 16.36 -2.96
C ARG A 105 0.45 15.34 -2.37
N TYR A 106 0.53 14.12 -2.88
CA TYR A 106 -0.26 12.99 -2.43
C TYR A 106 0.67 12.04 -1.69
N GLN A 107 0.31 11.65 -0.47
CA GLN A 107 1.17 10.88 0.41
C GLN A 107 0.44 9.62 0.86
N ALA A 108 1.15 8.50 0.85
CA ALA A 108 0.77 7.27 1.51
C ALA A 108 1.76 7.04 2.67
N LEU A 109 1.24 6.86 3.88
CA LEU A 109 1.96 6.54 5.11
C LEU A 109 1.69 5.09 5.47
N ARG A 110 2.75 4.31 5.67
CA ARG A 110 2.65 2.91 6.04
C ARG A 110 2.29 2.77 7.51
N ASP A 111 1.29 1.94 7.79
CA ASP A 111 0.86 1.55 9.13
C ASP A 111 0.98 0.02 9.33
N GLY A 112 1.13 -0.43 10.57
CA GLY A 112 0.97 -1.85 10.93
C GLY A 112 1.98 -2.87 10.37
N SER A 113 3.27 -2.54 10.22
CA SER A 113 4.31 -3.46 9.68
C SER A 113 5.73 -3.10 10.14
N ALA A 114 6.73 -3.90 9.76
CA ALA A 114 8.17 -3.55 9.88
C ALA A 114 8.54 -2.26 9.12
N TYR A 115 7.66 -1.82 8.21
CA TYR A 115 7.80 -0.60 7.42
C TYR A 115 6.97 0.58 7.96
N ALA A 116 6.37 0.47 9.15
CA ALA A 116 5.56 1.53 9.73
C ALA A 116 6.31 2.87 9.80
N GLY A 117 5.61 3.96 9.49
CA GLY A 117 6.20 5.31 9.41
C GLY A 117 6.96 5.62 8.11
N GLN A 118 7.12 4.64 7.21
CA GLN A 118 7.64 4.90 5.88
C GLN A 118 6.56 5.48 4.97
N THR A 119 7.00 6.24 3.96
CA THR A 119 6.15 7.07 3.12
C THR A 119 6.48 6.87 1.65
N ILE A 120 5.44 6.90 0.83
CA ILE A 120 5.53 7.06 -0.62
C ILE A 120 4.78 8.35 -0.93
N VAL A 121 5.43 9.25 -1.66
CA VAL A 121 4.86 10.57 -1.96
C VAL A 121 4.93 10.80 -3.46
N LEU A 122 3.82 11.26 -4.03
CA LEU A 122 3.68 11.65 -5.42
C LEU A 122 3.39 13.15 -5.50
N SER A 123 4.24 13.91 -6.19
CA SER A 123 3.95 15.32 -6.50
C SER A 123 2.91 15.44 -7.60
N ALA A 124 2.22 16.58 -7.69
CA ALA A 124 1.35 16.87 -8.85
C ALA A 124 2.10 16.83 -10.20
N SER A 125 3.41 17.11 -10.20
CA SER A 125 4.28 17.01 -11.37
C SER A 125 4.69 15.58 -11.74
N GLY A 126 4.28 14.56 -10.96
CA GLY A 126 4.58 13.15 -11.24
C GLY A 126 5.91 12.65 -10.66
N GLN A 127 6.56 13.42 -9.79
CA GLN A 127 7.81 13.03 -9.14
C GLN A 127 7.52 12.20 -7.89
N TRP A 128 8.24 11.08 -7.77
CA TRP A 128 8.12 10.15 -6.64
C TRP A 128 9.19 10.44 -5.58
N THR A 129 8.77 10.68 -4.35
CA THR A 129 9.64 10.89 -3.16
C THR A 129 9.15 10.03 -1.98
N GLY A 130 9.67 10.29 -0.78
CA GLY A 130 9.43 9.49 0.42
C GLY A 130 10.59 8.55 0.75
N ASN A 131 10.49 7.89 1.91
CA ASN A 131 11.53 7.03 2.47
C ASN A 131 11.26 5.52 2.32
N HIS A 132 10.15 5.12 1.70
CA HIS A 132 9.87 3.69 1.50
C HIS A 132 10.82 3.05 0.46
N SER A 133 11.32 1.86 0.78
CA SER A 133 12.31 1.16 -0.07
C SER A 133 11.76 0.73 -1.44
N LEU A 134 10.45 0.49 -1.55
CA LEU A 134 9.76 0.05 -2.77
C LEU A 134 9.08 1.20 -3.54
N ARG A 135 9.40 2.46 -3.22
CA ARG A 135 8.88 3.59 -4.00
C ARG A 135 9.40 3.53 -5.45
N PRO A 136 8.63 4.00 -6.44
CA PRO A 136 9.13 4.10 -7.81
C PRO A 136 10.37 4.98 -7.88
N LYS A 137 11.40 4.51 -8.60
CA LYS A 137 12.60 5.31 -8.91
C LYS A 137 12.37 6.02 -10.25
N GLN A 138 12.86 7.25 -10.34
CA GLN A 138 12.94 8.01 -11.60
C GLN A 138 14.03 7.40 -12.49
#